data_AF-A0A6M0SAU9-F1
#
_entry.id   AF-A0A6M0SAU9-F1
#
_cell.length_a   1.000
_cell.length_b   1.000
_cell.length_c   1.000
_cell.angle_alpha   90.00
_cell.angle_beta   90.00
_cell.angle_gamma   90.00
#
_symmetry.space_group_name_H-M   'P 1'
#
loop_
_entity.id
_entity.type
_entity.pdbx_description
1 polymer ?
#
loop_
_entity_poly.entity_id
_entity_poly.type
_entity_poly.pdbx_seq_one_letter_code
_entity_poly.pdbx_strand_id
1 'polypeptide(L)'
;MTEQQLQDQRYILKDRQPVACKDEAEWREFMRNPGNVLVAQDSVGERYTVITVFLGFNSGTTEQPVFFQTSVIGQTGHTHGSAANWEQAQENHRRNVRGSILLAGHLERVAAGIDRSFAPIDIKGYPNEIHFQLESEQAAINELPEDTRRWKRRGDTIVFVVSP
;
A
#
# COMPACT_ATOMS: atom_id res chain seq x y z
N MET A 1 8.60 34.61 3.33
CA MET A 1 8.69 33.68 2.19
C MET A 1 7.27 33.36 1.78
N THR A 2 6.91 33.67 0.53
CA THR A 2 5.58 33.34 0.01
C THR A 2 5.48 31.84 -0.26
N GLU A 3 4.28 31.28 -0.18
CA GLU A 3 3.95 29.87 -0.45
C GLU A 3 4.51 29.37 -1.79
N GLN A 4 4.67 30.29 -2.75
CA GLN A 4 5.20 30.05 -4.09
C GLN A 4 6.73 29.82 -4.13
N GLN A 5 7.49 30.19 -3.10
CA GLN A 5 8.94 29.93 -3.02
C GLN A 5 9.29 28.52 -2.49
N LEU A 6 8.33 27.78 -1.95
CA LEU A 6 8.54 26.44 -1.38
C LEU A 6 8.46 25.32 -2.43
N GLN A 7 7.74 25.55 -3.54
CA GLN A 7 7.62 24.57 -4.63
C GLN A 7 8.93 24.36 -5.42
N ASP A 8 9.87 25.30 -5.37
CA ASP A 8 11.15 25.19 -6.07
C ASP A 8 12.30 24.68 -5.17
N GLN A 9 11.99 24.28 -3.92
CA GLN A 9 13.03 23.83 -3.01
C GLN A 9 13.46 22.39 -3.32
N ARG A 10 14.75 22.26 -3.67
CA ARG A 10 15.41 21.00 -4.02
C ARG A 10 15.94 20.31 -2.77
N TYR A 11 15.88 18.98 -2.77
CA TYR A 11 16.34 18.15 -1.66
C TYR A 11 17.22 17.01 -2.16
N ILE A 12 18.20 16.63 -1.36
CA ILE A 12 19.01 15.42 -1.52
C ILE A 12 18.89 14.57 -0.25
N LEU A 13 19.27 13.29 -0.31
CA LEU A 13 19.35 12.47 0.91
C LEU A 13 20.75 12.51 1.50
N LYS A 14 20.83 12.76 2.80
CA LYS A 14 22.03 12.55 3.62
C LYS A 14 21.64 11.64 4.78
N ASP A 15 22.30 10.50 4.91
CA ASP A 15 21.99 9.51 5.96
C ASP A 15 20.49 9.17 6.04
N ARG A 16 19.86 8.99 4.87
CA ARG A 16 18.41 8.71 4.70
C ARG A 16 17.47 9.86 5.08
N GLN A 17 17.97 11.05 5.38
CA GLN A 17 17.16 12.23 5.69
C GLN A 17 17.11 13.18 4.49
N PRO A 18 15.92 13.66 4.08
CA PRO A 18 15.80 14.75 3.11
C PRO A 18 16.43 16.03 3.67
N VAL A 19 17.42 16.58 2.96
CA VAL A 19 18.08 17.83 3.31
C VAL A 19 17.99 18.80 2.14
N ALA A 20 17.63 20.05 2.43
CA ALA A 20 17.55 21.10 1.42
C ALA A 20 18.92 21.30 0.75
N CYS A 21 18.94 21.28 -0.58
CA CYS A 21 20.11 21.51 -1.41
C CYS A 21 19.92 22.83 -2.16
N LYS A 22 20.87 23.77 -1.97
CA LYS A 22 20.84 25.08 -2.63
C LYS A 22 21.58 25.08 -3.96
N ASP A 23 22.51 24.14 -4.15
CA ASP A 23 23.28 24.01 -5.38
C ASP A 23 22.53 23.14 -6.39
N GLU A 24 22.14 23.74 -7.51
CA GLU A 24 21.45 23.05 -8.58
C GLU A 24 22.31 21.95 -9.24
N ALA A 25 23.61 22.19 -9.36
CA ALA A 25 24.52 21.24 -9.99
C ALA A 25 24.65 19.98 -9.12
N GLU A 26 24.86 20.15 -7.81
CA GLU A 26 24.89 19.08 -6.82
C GLU A 26 23.58 18.29 -6.84
N TRP A 27 22.43 18.97 -6.81
CA TRP A 27 21.14 18.30 -6.88
C TRP A 27 20.94 17.51 -8.18
N ARG A 28 21.28 18.09 -9.34
CA ARG A 28 21.17 17.40 -10.64
C ARG A 28 22.10 16.20 -10.75
N GLU A 29 23.28 16.27 -10.14
CA GLU A 29 24.22 15.14 -10.08
C GLU A 29 23.67 14.04 -9.16
N PHE A 30 23.16 14.42 -7.99
CA PHE A 30 22.54 13.51 -7.04
C PHE A 30 21.36 12.75 -7.68
N MET A 31 20.43 13.46 -8.30
CA MET A 31 19.22 12.89 -8.92
C MET A 31 19.51 12.04 -10.16
N ARG A 32 20.66 12.24 -10.82
CA ARG A 32 21.07 11.45 -11.99
C ARG A 32 21.54 10.04 -11.63
N ASN A 33 21.91 9.80 -10.38
CA ASN A 33 22.35 8.49 -9.92
C ASN A 33 21.15 7.69 -9.36
N PRO A 34 20.71 6.59 -10.00
CA PRO A 34 19.59 5.79 -9.51
C PRO A 34 19.78 5.25 -8.10
N GLY A 35 21.02 4.97 -7.69
CA GLY A 35 21.32 4.47 -6.34
C GLY A 35 21.08 5.49 -5.22
N ASN A 36 21.00 6.78 -5.56
CA ASN A 36 20.71 7.86 -4.62
C ASN A 36 19.21 8.07 -4.39
N VAL A 37 18.40 7.79 -5.43
CA VAL A 37 16.95 8.00 -5.42
C VAL A 37 16.18 6.73 -5.09
N LEU A 38 16.73 5.55 -5.40
CA LEU A 38 16.06 4.29 -5.13
C LEU A 38 16.17 3.94 -3.65
N VAL A 39 15.03 3.90 -2.96
CA VAL A 39 14.94 3.49 -1.54
C VAL A 39 14.85 1.98 -1.44
N ALA A 40 13.96 1.38 -2.22
CA ALA A 40 13.70 -0.05 -2.24
C ALA A 40 13.00 -0.46 -3.54
N GLN A 41 13.26 -1.68 -3.97
CA GLN A 41 12.60 -2.31 -5.11
C GLN A 41 12.47 -3.81 -4.84
N ASP A 42 11.26 -4.32 -4.95
CA ASP A 42 10.95 -5.73 -4.75
C ASP A 42 10.01 -6.22 -5.86
N SER A 43 10.33 -7.37 -6.44
CA SER A 43 9.45 -8.07 -7.39
C SER A 43 8.62 -9.10 -6.66
N VAL A 44 7.33 -9.16 -6.96
CA VAL A 44 6.38 -10.12 -6.41
C VAL A 44 5.83 -10.97 -7.55
N GLY A 45 6.34 -12.20 -7.64
CA GLY A 45 6.13 -13.06 -8.80
C GLY A 45 6.64 -12.40 -10.08
N GLU A 46 6.02 -12.74 -11.21
CA GLU A 46 6.36 -12.16 -12.52
C GLU A 46 5.52 -10.93 -12.88
N ARG A 47 4.51 -10.60 -12.06
CA ARG A 47 3.47 -9.62 -12.42
C ARG A 47 3.65 -8.26 -11.76
N TYR A 48 4.19 -8.23 -10.55
CA TYR A 48 4.21 -7.00 -9.76
C TYR A 48 5.63 -6.60 -9.40
N THR A 49 5.89 -5.29 -9.48
CA THR A 49 7.10 -4.69 -8.92
C THR A 49 6.70 -3.52 -8.04
N VAL A 50 7.10 -3.56 -6.78
CA VAL A 50 6.95 -2.45 -5.85
C VAL A 50 8.24 -1.66 -5.86
N ILE A 51 8.13 -0.36 -6.10
CA ILE A 51 9.28 0.55 -6.14
C ILE A 51 9.01 1.73 -5.21
N THR A 52 9.99 2.07 -4.38
CA THR A 52 9.96 3.29 -3.56
C THR A 52 11.13 4.16 -3.93
N VAL A 53 10.84 5.43 -4.24
CA VAL A 53 11.82 6.41 -4.65
C VAL A 53 11.74 7.66 -3.79
N PHE A 54 12.88 8.34 -3.66
CA PHE A 54 12.97 9.71 -3.21
C PHE A 54 12.76 10.66 -4.41
N LEU A 55 11.92 11.68 -4.23
CA LEU A 55 11.46 12.56 -5.30
C LEU A 55 12.46 13.68 -5.62
N GLY A 56 13.30 14.09 -4.67
CA GLY A 56 14.20 15.23 -4.84
C GLY A 56 13.55 16.60 -4.62
N PHE A 57 12.25 16.65 -4.34
CA PHE A 57 11.47 17.84 -4.01
C PHE A 57 10.37 17.48 -2.99
N ASN A 58 9.82 18.49 -2.31
CA ASN A 58 8.62 18.31 -1.48
C ASN A 58 7.37 18.37 -2.37
N SER A 59 6.71 17.24 -2.60
CA SER A 59 5.44 17.19 -3.36
C SER A 59 4.19 17.39 -2.48
N GLY A 60 4.38 17.67 -1.19
CA GLY A 60 3.33 17.95 -0.20
C GLY A 60 3.28 19.42 0.20
N THR A 61 2.83 19.68 1.43
CA THR A 61 2.87 21.03 2.04
C THR A 61 4.05 21.13 3.02
N THR A 62 4.25 22.32 3.60
CA THR A 62 5.25 22.50 4.67
C THR A 62 4.84 21.75 5.94
N GLU A 63 3.55 21.72 6.30
CA GLU A 63 3.07 20.96 7.46
C GLU A 63 3.00 19.46 7.19
N GLN A 64 2.81 19.06 5.94
CA GLN A 64 2.68 17.67 5.51
C GLN A 64 3.61 17.38 4.33
N PRO A 65 4.93 17.29 4.58
CA PRO A 65 5.89 17.08 3.51
C PRO A 65 5.75 15.69 2.90
N VAL A 66 5.98 15.59 1.60
CA VAL A 66 6.05 14.33 0.85
C VAL A 66 7.33 14.34 0.05
N PHE A 67 8.27 13.49 0.45
CA PHE A 67 9.58 13.36 -0.19
C PHE A 67 9.77 12.01 -0.87
N PHE A 68 8.94 11.04 -0.52
CA PHE A 68 9.05 9.67 -0.99
C PHE A 68 7.73 9.19 -1.58
N GLN A 69 7.83 8.40 -2.65
CA GLN A 69 6.69 7.80 -3.30
C GLN A 69 6.94 6.31 -3.51
N THR A 70 5.95 5.51 -3.12
CA THR A 70 5.89 4.07 -3.39
C THR A 70 4.86 3.83 -4.48
N SER A 71 5.23 3.06 -5.50
CA SER A 71 4.36 2.70 -6.62
C SER A 71 4.39 1.20 -6.83
N VAL A 72 3.26 0.63 -7.24
CA VAL A 72 3.14 -0.79 -7.63
C VAL A 72 2.91 -0.86 -9.13
N ILE A 73 3.88 -1.41 -9.86
CA ILE A 73 3.80 -1.67 -11.29
C ILE A 73 3.09 -3.01 -11.48
N GLY A 74 2.17 -3.10 -12.45
CA GLY A 74 1.44 -4.32 -12.79
C GLY A 74 0.00 -4.40 -12.25
N GLN A 75 -0.46 -3.42 -11.46
CA GLN A 75 -1.86 -3.30 -11.04
C GLN A 75 -2.61 -2.27 -11.89
N THR A 76 -3.88 -2.54 -12.21
CA THR A 76 -4.79 -1.56 -12.81
C THR A 76 -5.29 -0.62 -11.71
N GLY A 77 -4.44 0.32 -11.29
CA GLY A 77 -4.75 1.27 -10.23
C GLY A 77 -3.49 1.95 -9.70
N HIS A 78 -3.59 3.24 -9.44
CA HIS A 78 -2.50 4.06 -8.90
C HIS A 78 -2.53 4.02 -7.37
N THR A 79 -2.20 2.89 -6.75
CA THR A 79 -1.98 2.89 -5.30
C THR A 79 -0.60 3.48 -5.03
N HIS A 80 -0.57 4.74 -4.58
CA HIS A 80 0.66 5.43 -4.19
C HIS A 80 0.77 5.50 -2.68
N GLY A 81 1.87 5.00 -2.14
CA GLY A 81 2.26 5.29 -0.75
C GLY A 81 3.13 6.53 -0.72
N SER A 82 2.62 7.64 -0.19
CA SER A 82 3.40 8.86 0.03
C SER A 82 3.99 8.88 1.44
N ALA A 83 5.21 9.39 1.60
CA ALA A 83 5.86 9.49 2.91
C ALA A 83 6.73 10.75 3.05
N ALA A 84 6.81 11.25 4.28
CA ALA A 84 7.63 12.39 4.67
C ALA A 84 9.08 11.99 4.98
N ASN A 85 9.27 10.78 5.51
CA ASN A 85 10.59 10.30 5.94
C ASN A 85 10.85 8.88 5.43
N TRP A 86 12.11 8.47 5.57
CA TRP A 86 12.59 7.19 5.08
C TRP A 86 11.92 5.99 5.76
N GLU A 87 11.69 6.07 7.07
CA GLU A 87 11.08 5.00 7.85
C GLU A 87 9.64 4.73 7.38
N GLN A 88 8.85 5.78 7.21
CA GLN A 88 7.51 5.69 6.63
C GLN A 88 7.54 5.18 5.19
N ALA A 89 8.51 5.62 4.39
CA ALA A 89 8.68 5.14 3.01
C ALA A 89 8.96 3.63 2.98
N GLN A 90 9.81 3.13 3.88
CA GLN A 90 10.07 1.69 4.03
C GLN A 90 8.85 0.92 4.53
N GLU A 91 8.08 1.48 5.46
CA GLU A 91 6.85 0.83 5.92
C GLU A 91 5.81 0.72 4.80
N ASN A 92 5.59 1.82 4.08
CA ASN A 92 4.75 1.85 2.89
C ASN A 92 5.20 0.82 1.85
N HIS A 93 6.52 0.71 1.62
CA HIS A 93 7.08 -0.29 0.73
C HIS A 93 6.70 -1.72 1.16
N ARG A 94 7.00 -2.10 2.41
CA ARG A 94 6.70 -3.43 2.96
C ARG A 94 5.20 -3.75 2.90
N ARG A 95 4.35 -2.75 3.18
CA ARG A 95 2.88 -2.90 3.11
C ARG A 95 2.42 -3.20 1.69
N ASN A 96 2.95 -2.48 0.70
CA ASN A 96 2.62 -2.69 -0.71
C ASN A 96 3.17 -4.04 -1.22
N VAL A 97 4.36 -4.46 -0.82
CA VAL A 97 4.89 -5.80 -1.14
C VAL A 97 3.95 -6.87 -0.60
N ARG A 98 3.54 -6.78 0.67
CA ARG A 98 2.59 -7.73 1.27
C ARG A 98 1.25 -7.74 0.55
N GLY A 99 0.71 -6.57 0.22
CA GLY A 99 -0.53 -6.43 -0.56
C GLY A 99 -0.42 -7.11 -1.92
N SER A 100 0.67 -6.88 -2.64
CA SER A 100 0.95 -7.51 -3.94
C SER A 100 1.07 -9.03 -3.83
N ILE A 101 1.67 -9.56 -2.75
CA ILE A 101 1.75 -11.02 -2.53
C ILE A 101 0.34 -11.61 -2.36
N LEU A 102 -0.50 -10.96 -1.56
CA LEU A 102 -1.87 -11.42 -1.33
C LEU A 102 -2.70 -11.36 -2.62
N LEU A 103 -2.55 -10.30 -3.41
CA LEU A 103 -3.25 -10.15 -4.68
C LEU A 103 -2.78 -11.19 -5.70
N ALA A 104 -1.46 -11.40 -5.84
CA ALA A 104 -0.90 -12.41 -6.72
C ALA A 104 -1.47 -13.80 -6.40
N GLY A 105 -1.43 -14.20 -5.12
CA GLY A 105 -1.99 -15.47 -4.68
C GLY A 105 -3.52 -15.56 -4.88
N HIS A 106 -4.26 -14.45 -4.75
CA HIS A 106 -5.69 -14.44 -5.08
C HIS A 106 -5.94 -14.68 -6.57
N LEU A 107 -5.21 -13.99 -7.45
CA LEU A 107 -5.36 -14.16 -8.90
C LEU A 107 -4.95 -15.55 -9.38
N GLU A 108 -3.92 -16.16 -8.78
CA GLU A 108 -3.55 -17.55 -9.05
C GLU A 108 -4.66 -18.53 -8.68
N ARG A 109 -5.30 -18.32 -7.51
CA ARG A 109 -6.46 -19.12 -7.10
C ARG A 109 -7.62 -18.96 -8.06
N VAL A 110 -7.97 -17.73 -8.43
CA VAL A 110 -9.03 -17.45 -9.42
C VAL A 110 -8.70 -18.12 -10.76
N ALA A 111 -7.46 -18.03 -11.25
CA ALA A 111 -7.03 -18.67 -12.49
C ALA A 111 -7.09 -20.21 -12.42
N ALA A 112 -6.90 -20.80 -11.24
CA ALA A 112 -7.09 -22.23 -10.99
C ALA A 112 -8.57 -22.63 -10.80
N GLY A 113 -9.52 -21.71 -10.97
CA GLY A 113 -10.95 -21.95 -10.74
C GLY A 113 -11.33 -22.00 -9.25
N ILE A 114 -10.42 -21.61 -8.36
CA ILE A 114 -10.66 -21.53 -6.91
C ILE A 114 -11.06 -20.08 -6.60
N ASP A 115 -12.32 -19.76 -6.86
CA ASP A 115 -12.91 -18.51 -6.39
C ASP A 115 -13.53 -18.73 -5.00
N ARG A 116 -12.92 -18.11 -3.98
CA ARG A 116 -13.46 -18.07 -2.60
C ARG A 116 -14.09 -16.71 -2.29
N SER A 117 -14.42 -15.92 -3.31
CA SER A 117 -15.23 -14.74 -3.13
C SER A 117 -16.68 -15.15 -2.91
N PHE A 118 -17.31 -14.58 -1.88
CA PHE A 118 -18.74 -14.66 -1.69
C PHE A 118 -19.35 -13.28 -1.88
N ALA A 119 -20.57 -13.24 -2.38
CA ALA A 119 -21.32 -12.01 -2.58
C ALA A 119 -22.29 -11.82 -1.40
N PRO A 120 -21.93 -11.04 -0.37
CA PRO A 120 -22.88 -10.73 0.69
C PRO A 120 -24.02 -9.88 0.13
N ILE A 121 -25.25 -10.15 0.61
CA ILE A 121 -26.42 -9.30 0.38
C ILE A 121 -26.27 -7.96 1.10
N ASP A 122 -25.65 -7.98 2.29
CA ASP A 122 -25.43 -6.80 3.11
C ASP A 122 -24.14 -6.93 3.93
N ILE A 123 -23.52 -5.78 4.24
CA ILE A 123 -22.29 -5.70 5.03
C ILE A 123 -22.48 -4.66 6.14
N LYS A 124 -22.36 -5.09 7.40
CA LYS A 124 -22.47 -4.21 8.58
C LYS A 124 -21.18 -4.20 9.38
N GLY A 125 -20.65 -3.00 9.63
CA GLY A 125 -19.52 -2.77 10.50
C GLY A 125 -19.94 -2.50 11.94
N TYR A 126 -19.27 -3.15 12.89
CA TYR A 126 -19.36 -2.93 14.33
C TYR A 126 -17.96 -2.67 14.89
N PRO A 127 -17.82 -2.10 16.11
CA PRO A 127 -16.51 -1.71 16.65
C PRO A 127 -15.43 -2.80 16.63
N ASN A 128 -15.79 -4.08 16.75
CA ASN A 128 -14.85 -5.22 16.72
C ASN A 128 -15.27 -6.33 15.76
N GLU A 129 -16.29 -6.12 14.94
CA GLU A 129 -16.84 -7.17 14.08
C GLU A 129 -17.25 -6.59 12.72
N ILE A 130 -17.08 -7.37 11.66
CA ILE A 130 -17.68 -7.10 10.35
C ILE A 130 -18.61 -8.26 10.04
N HIS A 131 -19.87 -7.95 9.79
CA HIS A 131 -20.92 -8.93 9.51
C HIS A 131 -21.21 -8.93 8.01
N PHE A 132 -21.23 -10.12 7.43
CA PHE A 132 -21.50 -10.37 6.03
C PHE A 132 -22.76 -11.22 5.94
N GLN A 133 -23.88 -10.59 5.61
CA GLN A 133 -25.16 -11.24 5.45
C GLN A 133 -25.20 -11.96 4.11
N LEU A 134 -25.54 -13.24 4.09
CA LEU A 134 -25.69 -14.04 2.88
C LEU A 134 -27.16 -14.37 2.61
N GLU A 135 -27.43 -14.95 1.45
CA GLU A 135 -28.78 -15.32 1.01
C GLU A 135 -29.42 -16.42 1.84
N SER A 136 -28.61 -17.25 2.51
CA SER A 136 -29.11 -18.36 3.30
C SER A 136 -28.07 -18.86 4.31
N GLU A 137 -28.53 -19.62 5.30
CA GLU A 137 -27.66 -20.34 6.22
C GLU A 137 -26.74 -21.34 5.50
N GLN A 138 -27.23 -21.98 4.43
CA GLN A 138 -26.42 -22.91 3.64
C GLN A 138 -25.30 -22.19 2.90
N ALA A 139 -25.57 -21.00 2.35
CA ALA A 139 -24.53 -20.16 1.77
C ALA A 139 -23.48 -19.78 2.83
N ALA A 140 -23.90 -19.39 4.03
CA ALA A 140 -22.98 -19.09 5.13
C ALA A 140 -22.16 -20.29 5.61
N ILE A 141 -22.68 -21.52 5.48
CA ILE A 141 -21.90 -22.75 5.75
C ILE A 141 -20.86 -22.97 4.66
N ASN A 142 -21.24 -22.82 3.40
CA ASN A 142 -20.36 -23.06 2.25
C ASN A 142 -19.21 -22.03 2.19
N GLU A 143 -19.50 -20.79 2.56
CA GLU A 143 -18.57 -19.66 2.44
C GLU A 143 -17.75 -19.38 3.70
N LEU A 144 -17.98 -20.11 4.80
CA LEU A 144 -17.19 -19.96 6.02
C LEU A 144 -15.74 -20.39 5.75
N PRO A 145 -14.74 -19.51 5.99
CA PRO A 145 -13.35 -19.88 5.76
C PRO A 145 -12.91 -21.06 6.63
N GLU A 146 -12.02 -21.90 6.07
CA GLU A 146 -11.40 -23.03 6.78
C GLU A 146 -10.67 -22.56 8.07
N ASP A 147 -10.05 -21.38 8.03
CA ASP A 147 -9.47 -20.73 9.21
C ASP A 147 -10.53 -19.95 9.98
N THR A 148 -11.11 -20.60 10.98
CA THR A 148 -12.17 -20.03 11.83
C THR A 148 -11.64 -19.18 12.99
N ARG A 149 -10.32 -18.96 13.12
CA ARG A 149 -9.75 -18.21 14.26
C ARG A 149 -10.35 -16.82 14.44
N ARG A 150 -10.70 -16.16 13.33
CA ARG A 150 -11.36 -14.84 13.32
C ARG A 150 -12.72 -14.86 12.65
N TRP A 151 -13.19 -16.02 12.18
CA TRP A 151 -14.42 -16.13 11.42
C TRP A 151 -15.42 -16.96 12.20
N LYS A 152 -16.60 -16.38 12.44
CA LYS A 152 -17.73 -17.02 13.12
C LYS A 152 -18.93 -17.05 12.19
N ARG A 153 -19.84 -17.99 12.40
CA ARG A 153 -21.14 -18.03 11.72
C ARG A 153 -22.26 -17.73 12.70
N ARG A 154 -23.26 -16.97 12.27
CA ARG A 154 -24.50 -16.67 13.00
C ARG A 154 -25.67 -16.80 12.02
N GLY A 155 -26.22 -18.01 11.89
CA GLY A 155 -27.25 -18.30 10.89
C GLY A 155 -26.71 -18.14 9.48
N ASP A 156 -27.33 -17.25 8.72
CA ASP A 156 -27.01 -16.80 7.36
C ASP A 156 -25.96 -15.66 7.31
N THR A 157 -25.41 -15.27 8.46
CA THR A 157 -24.35 -14.25 8.55
C THR A 157 -22.99 -14.89 8.86
N ILE A 158 -21.97 -14.49 8.12
CA ILE A 158 -20.57 -14.72 8.46
C ILE A 158 -20.02 -13.47 9.18
N VAL A 159 -19.29 -13.66 10.27
CA VAL A 159 -18.77 -12.59 11.13
C VAL A 159 -17.25 -12.68 11.19
N PHE A 160 -16.57 -11.62 10.74
CA PHE A 160 -15.14 -11.45 10.96
C PHE A 160 -14.89 -10.65 12.24
N VAL A 161 -14.16 -11.24 13.20
CA VAL A 161 -13.77 -10.59 14.45
C VAL A 161 -12.45 -9.85 14.24
N VAL A 162 -12.52 -8.53 14.34
CA VAL A 162 -11.37 -7.64 14.32
C VAL A 162 -10.81 -7.63 15.74
N SER A 163 -9.75 -8.40 16.01
CA SER A 163 -9.02 -8.26 17.26
C SER A 163 -8.46 -6.83 17.36
N PRO A 164 -8.54 -6.16 18.52
CA PRO A 164 -7.76 -4.95 18.77
C PRO A 164 -6.25 -5.24 18.69
#